data_AF-A0A7C1V1R9-F1
#
_entry.id   AF-A0A7C1V1R9-F1
#
_cell.length_a   1.000
_cell.length_b   1.000
_cell.length_c   1.000
_cell.angle_alpha   90.00
_cell.angle_beta   90.00
_cell.angle_gamma   90.00
#
_symmetry.space_group_name_H-M   'P 1'
#
loop_
_entity.id
_entity.type
_entity.pdbx_description
1 polymer ?
#
loop_
_entity_poly.entity_id
_entity_poly.type
_entity_poly.pdbx_seq_one_letter_code
_entity_poly.pdbx_strand_id
1 'polypeptide(L)' 'MILVANAVNITDGLDGLAITPSIFVMAVLGVFAYVEGNVIYSAYLNYPYLRGAGELTVFGAAFV' A
#
# COMPACT_ATOMS: atom_id res chain seq x y z
N MET A 1 -12.32 3.27 -5.76
CA MET A 1 -11.47 4.36 -6.26
C MET A 1 -12.02 5.76 -5.94
N ILE A 2 -13.26 6.13 -6.33
CA ILE A 2 -13.80 7.49 -6.15
C ILE A 2 -13.72 8.01 -4.70
N LEU A 3 -14.11 7.19 -3.71
CA LEU A 3 -14.09 7.58 -2.30
C LEU A 3 -12.67 7.97 -1.82
N VAL A 4 -11.68 7.12 -2.11
CA VAL A 4 -10.30 7.30 -1.65
C VAL A 4 -9.70 8.55 -2.28
N ALA A 5 -9.92 8.77 -3.58
CA ALA A 5 -9.44 9.97 -4.26
C ALA A 5 -10.03 11.26 -3.66
N ASN A 6 -11.34 11.28 -3.42
CA ASN A 6 -12.00 12.44 -2.81
C ASN A 6 -11.58 12.64 -1.34
N ALA A 7 -11.35 11.57 -0.57
CA ALA A 7 -10.93 11.65 0.82
C ALA A 7 -9.53 12.27 0.96
N VAL A 8 -8.58 11.85 0.13
CA VAL A 8 -7.23 12.44 0.10
C VAL A 8 -7.32 13.90 -0.33
N ASN A 9 -8.10 14.21 -1.38
CA ASN A 9 -8.28 15.57 -1.87
C ASN A 9 -8.91 16.53 -0.83
N ILE A 10 -9.87 16.08 -0.04
CA ILE A 10 -10.48 16.89 1.04
C ILE A 10 -9.49 17.11 2.21
N THR A 11 -8.58 16.16 2.43
CA THR A 11 -7.58 16.22 3.51
C THR A 11 -6.38 17.11 3.13
N ASP A 12 -6.17 17.36 1.84
CA ASP A 12 -5.03 18.14 1.33
C ASP A 12 -5.29 19.65 1.40
N GLY A 13 -5.39 20.16 2.63
CA GLY A 13 -5.68 21.57 2.92
C GLY A 13 -4.62 22.29 3.76
N LEU A 14 -3.57 21.57 4.18
CA LEU A 14 -2.46 22.09 4.96
C LEU A 14 -1.19 21.32 4.63
N ASP A 15 -0.04 21.98 4.72
CA ASP A 15 1.27 21.39 4.47
C ASP A 15 1.45 20.08 5.25
N GLY A 16 1.60 18.98 4.51
CA GLY A 16 1.88 17.67 5.09
C GLY A 16 0.65 16.90 5.61
N LEU A 17 -0.56 17.48 5.60
CA LEU A 17 -1.75 16.88 6.22
C LEU A 17 -2.25 15.64 5.47
N ALA A 18 -2.23 15.65 4.14
CA ALA A 18 -2.64 14.51 3.31
C ALA A 18 -1.51 13.47 3.11
N ILE A 19 -0.26 13.92 2.99
CA ILE A 19 0.86 13.01 2.68
C ILE A 19 1.20 12.10 3.87
N THR A 20 1.14 12.62 5.10
CA THR A 20 1.46 11.85 6.31
C THR A 20 0.60 10.58 6.44
N PRO A 21 -0.74 10.62 6.42
CA PRO A 21 -1.55 9.41 6.45
C PRO A 21 -1.38 8.55 5.18
N SER A 22 -1.11 9.16 4.01
CA SER A 22 -0.90 8.43 2.76
C SER A 22 0.35 7.53 2.81
N ILE A 23 1.44 8.01 3.40
CA ILE A 23 2.67 7.23 3.61
C ILE A 23 2.40 5.99 4.47
N PHE A 24 1.68 6.13 5.59
CA PHE A 24 1.35 4.99 6.46
C PHE A 24 0.50 3.95 5.73
N VAL A 25 -0.51 4.39 4.98
CA VAL A 25 -1.36 3.47 4.20
C VAL A 25 -0.53 2.74 3.15
N MET A 26 0.30 3.45 2.39
CA MET A 26 1.14 2.85 1.35
C MET A 26 2.22 1.93 1.92
N ALA A 27 2.80 2.25 3.07
CA ALA A 27 3.75 1.36 3.75
C ALA A 27 3.09 0.03 4.13
N VAL A 28 1.89 0.08 4.73
CA VAL A 28 1.14 -1.13 5.10
C VAL A 28 0.76 -1.94 3.86
N LEU A 29 0.21 -1.29 2.82
CA LEU A 29 -0.14 -1.95 1.56
C LEU A 29 1.09 -2.54 0.86
N GLY A 30 2.25 -1.88 0.92
CA GLY A 30 3.51 -2.39 0.38
C GLY A 30 4.00 -3.66 1.09
N VAL A 31 3.82 -3.74 2.41
CA VAL A 31 4.10 -4.97 3.18
C VAL A 31 3.17 -6.11 2.77
N PHE A 32 1.86 -5.83 2.63
CA PHE A 32 0.91 -6.86 2.17
C PHE A 32 1.22 -7.33 0.75
N ALA A 33 1.55 -6.42 -0.17
CA ALA A 33 1.98 -6.76 -1.51
C ALA A 33 3.22 -7.69 -1.53
N TYR A 34 4.17 -7.49 -0.60
CA TYR A 34 5.34 -8.34 -0.47
C TYR A 34 4.98 -9.74 0.06
N VAL A 35 4.12 -9.79 1.08
CA VAL A 35 3.66 -11.04 1.70
C VAL A 35 2.87 -11.87 0.69
N GLU A 36 1.87 -11.28 0.04
CA GLU A 36 1.02 -11.95 -0.95
C GLU A 36 1.79 -12.31 -2.24
N GLY A 37 2.83 -11.55 -2.58
CA GLY A 37 3.71 -11.80 -3.72
C GLY A 37 4.77 -12.88 -3.48
N ASN A 38 4.97 -13.34 -2.25
CA ASN A 38 5.98 -14.33 -1.89
C ASN A 38 5.34 -15.67 -1.51
N VAL A 39 5.66 -16.73 -2.26
CA VAL A 39 5.06 -18.07 -2.10
C VAL A 39 5.25 -18.68 -0.72
N ILE A 40 6.36 -18.36 -0.05
CA ILE A 40 6.68 -18.89 1.29
C ILE A 40 5.85 -18.15 2.35
N TYR A 41 5.88 -16.81 2.31
CA TYR A 41 5.18 -15.99 3.31
C TYR A 41 3.66 -16.06 3.17
N SER A 42 3.13 -16.06 1.95
CA SER A 42 1.68 -16.19 1.71
C SER A 42 1.16 -17.53 2.26
N ALA A 43 1.90 -18.63 2.03
CA ALA A 43 1.55 -19.95 2.55
C ALA A 43 1.68 -20.04 4.08
N TYR A 44 2.74 -19.47 4.65
CA TYR A 44 2.98 -19.50 6.10
C TYR A 44 1.94 -18.69 6.89
N LEU A 45 1.55 -17.52 6.38
CA LEU A 45 0.60 -16.61 7.03
C LEU A 45 -0.87 -16.85 6.62
N ASN A 46 -1.12 -17.82 5.74
CA ASN A 46 -2.45 -18.13 5.21
C ASN A 46 -3.11 -16.93 4.48
N TYR A 47 -2.33 -16.26 3.63
CA TYR A 47 -2.78 -15.25 2.68
C TYR A 47 -2.84 -15.83 1.26
N PRO A 48 -3.70 -15.29 0.37
CA PRO A 48 -3.70 -15.70 -1.03
C PRO A 48 -2.35 -15.38 -1.69
N TYR A 49 -1.82 -16.33 -2.46
CA TYR A 49 -0.64 -16.10 -3.28
C TYR A 49 -1.02 -15.38 -4.57
N LEU A 50 -0.53 -14.15 -4.74
CA LEU A 50 -0.78 -13.30 -5.91
C LEU A 50 0.53 -13.12 -6.68
N ARG A 51 0.71 -13.93 -7.74
CA ARG A 51 1.91 -13.87 -8.59
C ARG A 51 2.08 -12.46 -9.19
N GLY A 52 3.24 -11.86 -8.95
CA GLY A 52 3.56 -10.50 -9.43
C GLY A 52 3.17 -9.38 -8.47
N ALA A 53 2.39 -9.64 -7.41
CA ALA A 53 2.00 -8.60 -6.46
C ALA A 53 3.19 -7.93 -5.76
N GLY A 54 4.33 -8.62 -5.62
CA GLY A 54 5.55 -8.05 -5.04
C GLY A 54 6.11 -6.84 -5.82
N GLU A 55 5.75 -6.65 -7.09
CA GLU A 55 6.12 -5.46 -7.85
C GLU A 55 5.45 -4.19 -7.28
N LEU A 56 4.26 -4.33 -6.68
CA LEU A 56 3.55 -3.24 -6.02
C LEU A 56 4.28 -2.76 -4.76
N THR A 57 5.11 -3.61 -4.12
CA THR A 57 5.99 -3.18 -3.02
C THR A 57 7.04 -2.19 -3.52
N VAL A 58 7.57 -2.35 -4.72
CA VAL A 58 8.53 -1.40 -5.32
C VAL A 58 7.84 -0.06 -5.59
N PHE A 59 6.63 -0.09 -6.15
CA PHE A 59 5.83 1.11 -6.36
C PHE A 59 5.51 1.82 -5.02
N GLY A 60 5.09 1.08 -4.00
CA GLY A 60 4.80 1.61 -2.68
C GLY A 60 6.03 2.20 -1.99
N ALA A 61 7.20 1.55 -2.12
CA ALA A 61 8.46 2.05 -1.58
C ALA A 61 8.97 3.31 -2.29
N ALA A 62 8.64 3.50 -3.58
CA ALA A 62 8.95 4.72 -4.31
C ALA A 62 7.98 5.88 -3.99
N PHE A 63 6.78 5.56 -3.50
CA PHE A 63 5.78 6.54 -3.08
C PHE A 63 6.09 7.15 -1.70
N VAL A 64 6.59 6.31 -0.78
CA VAL A 64 6.97 6.70 0.60
C VAL A 64 8.28 7.48 0.63
#